data_AF-A0A7V5GZT3-F1
#
_entry.id   AF-A0A7V5GZT3-F1
#
_cell.length_a   1.000
_cell.length_b   1.000
_cell.length_c   1.000
_cell.angle_alpha   90.00
_cell.angle_beta   90.00
_cell.angle_gamma   90.00
#
_symmetry.space_group_name_H-M   'P 1'
#
loop_
_entity.id
_entity.type
_entity.pdbx_description
1 polymer ?
#
loop_
_entity_poly.entity_id
_entity_poly.type
_entity_poly.pdbx_seq_one_letter_code
_entity_poly.pdbx_strand_id
1 'polypeptide(L)'
;MKGVLQEFFEKQFRVETSVRKPIPFESFLEMISENPSLYLRDIFQFFYDMVFSYVKEEKADREIGGAFFNKYNIDNLLAVNCENPFYADPIFSERFIDLVKSFKKRTIQNHLILFEGPPGSGKSTFLNNLISKVEEYGRSDEGIMFKTYWRINTEVIQDAMKQGDLFNVFTDETNNVALEQRLISEDIKKRKSIDFSCPRHDHPILQIPKNL
;
A
#
# COMPACT_ATOMS: atom_id res chain seq x y z
N MET A 1 27.92 -1.84 -7.88
CA MET A 1 26.49 -2.13 -8.16
C MET A 1 26.01 -3.49 -7.66
N LYS A 2 26.88 -4.52 -7.48
CA LYS A 2 26.52 -5.82 -6.88
C LYS A 2 25.87 -5.77 -5.49
N GLY A 3 26.32 -4.87 -4.61
CA GLY A 3 25.77 -4.76 -3.25
C GLY A 3 24.35 -4.19 -3.20
N VAL A 4 24.01 -3.27 -4.12
CA VAL A 4 22.76 -2.49 -4.01
C VAL A 4 21.53 -3.32 -4.35
N LEU A 5 21.58 -4.15 -5.40
CA LEU A 5 20.46 -5.01 -5.75
C LEU A 5 20.28 -6.14 -4.73
N GLN A 6 21.36 -6.74 -4.25
CA GLN A 6 21.31 -7.79 -3.24
C GLN A 6 20.82 -7.26 -1.89
N GLU A 7 21.31 -6.09 -1.44
CA GLU A 7 20.77 -5.39 -0.27
C GLU A 7 19.32 -4.94 -0.50
N PHE A 8 18.96 -4.46 -1.69
CA PHE A 8 17.58 -4.05 -2.00
C PHE A 8 16.63 -5.24 -1.87
N PHE A 9 16.96 -6.38 -2.48
CA PHE A 9 16.18 -7.60 -2.36
C PHE A 9 16.15 -8.09 -0.90
N GLU A 10 17.30 -8.23 -0.22
CA GLU A 10 17.33 -8.71 1.17
C GLU A 10 16.61 -7.80 2.16
N LYS A 11 16.68 -6.48 1.99
CA LYS A 11 16.03 -5.49 2.84
C LYS A 11 14.52 -5.45 2.60
N GLN A 12 14.08 -5.51 1.35
CA GLN A 12 12.65 -5.65 1.02
C GLN A 12 12.11 -7.00 1.53
N PHE A 13 12.88 -8.10 1.40
CA PHE A 13 12.45 -9.44 1.85
C PHE A 13 12.33 -9.57 3.36
N ARG A 14 13.27 -9.01 4.14
CA ARG A 14 13.25 -9.11 5.61
C ARG A 14 12.16 -8.27 6.27
N VAL A 15 11.83 -7.10 5.70
CA VAL A 15 10.82 -6.21 6.28
C VAL A 15 9.41 -6.75 6.06
N GLU A 16 9.14 -7.40 4.93
CA GLU A 16 7.77 -7.86 4.63
C GLU A 16 7.39 -9.18 5.31
N THR A 17 8.33 -10.13 5.40
CA THR A 17 8.06 -11.45 6.01
C THR A 17 8.05 -11.45 7.54
N SER A 18 8.54 -10.38 8.17
CA SER A 18 8.51 -10.24 9.63
C SER A 18 7.14 -9.77 10.17
N VAL A 19 6.27 -9.21 9.32
CA VAL A 19 5.00 -8.59 9.76
C VAL A 19 3.77 -9.45 9.46
N ARG A 20 3.68 -10.11 8.29
CA ARG A 20 2.54 -10.99 7.94
C ARG A 20 2.99 -12.20 7.10
N LYS A 21 2.48 -13.38 7.43
CA LYS A 21 2.78 -14.63 6.70
C LYS A 21 1.92 -14.73 5.43
N PRO A 22 2.47 -15.21 4.29
CA PRO A 22 1.67 -15.51 3.12
C PRO A 22 0.58 -16.55 3.44
N ILE A 23 -0.62 -16.35 2.87
CA ILE A 23 -1.73 -17.29 2.95
C ILE A 23 -1.96 -17.98 1.60
N PRO A 24 -2.53 -19.19 1.58
CA PRO A 24 -2.99 -19.82 0.35
C PRO A 24 -4.05 -18.98 -0.37
N PHE A 25 -4.12 -19.12 -1.69
CA PHE A 25 -5.08 -18.37 -2.50
C PHE A 25 -6.53 -18.77 -2.20
N GLU A 26 -6.75 -20.05 -1.90
CA GLU A 26 -8.05 -20.62 -1.54
C GLU A 26 -8.59 -19.96 -0.26
N SER A 27 -7.75 -19.82 0.76
CA SER A 27 -8.11 -19.11 2.00
C SER A 27 -8.44 -17.65 1.74
N PHE A 28 -7.75 -17.00 0.79
CA PHE A 28 -8.08 -15.63 0.39
C PHE A 28 -9.46 -15.55 -0.30
N LEU A 29 -9.84 -16.55 -1.11
CA LEU A 29 -11.17 -16.61 -1.72
C LEU A 29 -12.28 -16.82 -0.67
N GLU A 30 -12.03 -17.65 0.34
CA GLU A 30 -12.94 -17.80 1.49
C GLU A 30 -13.15 -16.47 2.21
N MET A 31 -12.06 -15.75 2.53
CA MET A 31 -12.13 -14.42 3.15
C MET A 31 -12.96 -13.44 2.30
N ILE A 32 -12.74 -13.38 0.99
CA ILE A 32 -13.55 -12.53 0.09
C ILE A 32 -15.03 -12.90 0.15
N SER A 33 -15.36 -14.18 0.24
CA SER A 33 -16.76 -14.62 0.32
C SER A 33 -17.46 -14.14 1.59
N GLU A 34 -16.73 -13.99 2.69
CA GLU A 34 -17.23 -13.51 3.97
C GLU A 34 -17.35 -11.98 4.03
N ASN A 35 -16.34 -11.25 3.54
CA ASN A 35 -16.33 -9.79 3.58
C ASN A 35 -15.70 -9.16 2.32
N PRO A 36 -16.43 -9.16 1.19
CA PRO A 36 -15.89 -8.68 -0.08
C PRO A 36 -15.57 -7.17 -0.05
N SER A 37 -16.35 -6.38 0.69
CA SER A 37 -16.13 -4.93 0.82
C SER A 37 -14.79 -4.59 1.44
N LEU A 38 -14.30 -5.41 2.38
CA LEU A 38 -13.02 -5.17 3.03
C LEU A 38 -11.85 -5.64 2.15
N TYR A 39 -11.98 -6.83 1.54
CA TYR A 39 -10.87 -7.48 0.86
C TYR A 39 -10.73 -7.13 -0.63
N LEU A 40 -11.75 -6.57 -1.27
CA LEU A 40 -11.69 -6.12 -2.67
C LEU A 40 -11.62 -4.60 -2.82
N ARG A 41 -11.46 -3.86 -1.73
CA ARG A 41 -11.41 -2.40 -1.77
C ARG A 41 -10.14 -1.92 -2.47
N ASP A 42 -10.24 -0.74 -3.08
CA ASP A 42 -9.08 -0.04 -3.62
C ASP A 42 -8.52 0.97 -2.61
N ILE A 43 -7.49 1.69 -3.04
CA ILE A 43 -6.83 2.71 -2.21
C ILE A 43 -7.76 3.87 -1.85
N PHE A 44 -8.74 4.20 -2.69
CA PHE A 44 -9.67 5.30 -2.44
C PHE A 44 -10.67 4.94 -1.35
N GLN A 45 -11.24 3.74 -1.42
CA GLN A 45 -12.11 3.21 -0.38
C GLN A 45 -11.32 2.96 0.92
N PHE A 46 -10.08 2.44 0.83
CA PHE A 46 -9.18 2.32 1.98
C PHE A 46 -8.96 3.68 2.67
N PHE A 47 -8.64 4.73 1.91
CA PHE A 47 -8.41 6.06 2.46
C PHE A 47 -9.69 6.66 3.06
N TYR A 48 -10.84 6.43 2.42
CA TYR A 48 -12.14 6.79 2.96
C TYR A 48 -12.38 6.10 4.31
N ASP A 49 -12.28 4.77 4.37
CA ASP A 49 -12.51 3.99 5.59
C ASP A 49 -11.57 4.45 6.72
N MET A 50 -10.29 4.66 6.40
CA MET A 50 -9.31 5.20 7.33
C MET A 50 -9.78 6.53 7.91
N VAL A 51 -10.07 7.53 7.07
CA VAL A 51 -10.50 8.86 7.56
C VAL A 51 -11.73 8.73 8.45
N PHE A 52 -12.75 8.01 8.00
CA PHE A 52 -14.00 7.86 8.75
C PHE A 52 -13.87 7.01 10.01
N SER A 53 -12.79 6.24 10.18
CA SER A 53 -12.48 5.56 11.45
C SER A 53 -12.05 6.53 12.56
N TYR A 54 -11.47 7.69 12.20
CA TYR A 54 -11.01 8.71 13.16
C TYR A 54 -12.02 9.87 13.32
N VAL A 55 -12.81 10.15 12.29
CA VAL A 55 -13.71 11.29 12.24
C VAL A 55 -15.00 11.03 13.03
N LYS A 56 -15.40 12.00 13.85
CA LYS A 56 -16.71 11.99 14.52
C LYS A 56 -17.57 13.10 13.94
N GLU A 57 -18.80 12.75 13.55
CA GLU A 57 -19.81 13.74 13.14
C GLU A 57 -20.38 14.42 14.39
N GLU A 58 -20.14 15.71 14.55
CA GLU A 58 -20.79 16.54 15.56
C GLU A 58 -21.91 17.35 14.89
N LYS A 59 -23.08 17.44 15.53
CA LYS A 59 -24.12 18.36 15.08
C LYS A 59 -23.60 19.78 15.20
N ALA A 60 -23.79 20.57 14.15
CA ALA A 60 -23.38 21.95 14.14
C ALA A 60 -24.33 22.80 14.95
N ASP A 61 -23.81 23.45 16.00
CA ASP A 61 -24.57 24.39 16.83
C ASP A 61 -24.38 25.85 16.41
N ARG A 62 -23.61 26.15 15.35
CA ARG A 62 -23.29 27.54 14.95
C ARG A 62 -23.30 27.77 13.45
N GLU A 63 -23.99 28.84 13.07
CA GLU A 63 -23.95 29.47 11.76
C GLU A 63 -22.69 30.35 11.64
N ILE A 64 -21.88 30.13 10.61
CA ILE A 64 -20.73 31.00 10.30
C ILE A 64 -21.00 31.65 8.94
N GLY A 65 -21.22 32.96 8.94
CA GLY A 65 -21.38 33.72 7.69
C GLY A 65 -22.61 33.38 6.84
N GLY A 66 -23.72 32.93 7.44
CA GLY A 66 -24.95 32.63 6.71
C GLY A 66 -25.10 31.16 6.26
N ALA A 67 -24.11 30.31 6.53
CA ALA A 67 -24.11 28.91 6.15
C ALA A 67 -24.08 28.00 7.40
N PHE A 68 -24.89 26.94 7.36
CA PHE A 68 -24.79 25.82 8.29
C PHE A 68 -23.72 24.86 7.77
N PHE A 69 -22.64 24.70 8.52
CA PHE A 69 -21.57 23.76 8.20
C PHE A 69 -21.67 22.56 9.12
N ASN A 70 -21.59 21.33 8.59
CA ASN A 70 -21.52 20.17 9.48
C ASN A 70 -20.18 20.19 10.23
N LYS A 71 -20.21 20.11 11.56
CA LYS A 71 -19.00 20.13 12.36
C LYS A 71 -18.37 18.73 12.36
N TYR A 72 -17.44 18.49 11.45
CA TYR A 72 -16.60 17.30 11.52
C TYR A 72 -15.46 17.52 12.49
N ASN A 73 -15.36 16.68 13.51
CA ASN A 73 -14.21 16.65 14.38
C ASN A 73 -13.16 15.69 13.77
N ILE A 74 -12.06 16.27 13.31
CA ILE A 74 -10.94 15.54 12.70
C ILE A 74 -9.68 15.55 13.58
N ASP A 75 -9.81 15.93 14.85
CA ASP A 75 -8.66 16.03 15.78
C ASP A 75 -8.05 14.65 16.04
N ASN A 76 -8.86 13.59 16.10
CA ASN A 76 -8.33 12.22 16.24
C ASN A 76 -7.47 11.80 15.04
N LEU A 77 -7.73 12.39 13.87
CA LEU A 77 -6.97 12.13 12.65
C LEU A 77 -5.68 12.95 12.62
N LEU A 78 -5.71 14.22 13.05
CA LEU A 78 -4.64 15.18 12.76
C LEU A 78 -3.91 15.75 13.98
N ALA A 79 -4.42 15.55 15.20
CA ALA A 79 -3.86 16.11 16.42
C ALA A 79 -3.52 15.04 17.47
N VAL A 80 -4.38 14.02 17.63
CA VAL A 80 -4.20 12.98 18.65
C VAL A 80 -3.11 11.98 18.23
N ASN A 81 -2.14 11.77 19.12
CA ASN A 81 -0.98 10.90 18.91
C ASN A 81 -0.13 11.26 17.69
N CYS A 82 -0.18 12.53 17.26
CA CYS A 82 0.71 13.07 16.22
C CYS A 82 1.92 13.75 16.87
N GLU A 83 3.10 13.62 16.25
CA GLU A 83 4.32 14.29 16.71
C GLU A 83 4.13 15.81 16.74
N ASN A 84 3.54 16.34 15.67
CA ASN A 84 3.19 17.75 15.54
C ASN A 84 1.68 17.87 15.28
N PRO A 85 0.87 18.19 16.30
CA PRO A 85 -0.58 18.29 16.13
C PRO A 85 -0.98 19.36 15.12
N PHE A 86 -1.95 19.03 14.27
CA PHE A 86 -2.57 19.97 13.33
C PHE A 86 -4.04 20.16 13.72
N TYR A 87 -4.39 21.39 14.11
CA TYR A 87 -5.76 21.77 14.44
C TYR A 87 -6.38 22.48 13.24
N ALA A 88 -7.38 21.84 12.66
CA ALA A 88 -8.12 22.37 11.54
C ALA A 88 -9.21 23.34 11.99
N ASP A 89 -9.47 24.36 11.18
CA ASP A 89 -10.72 25.10 11.32
C ASP A 89 -11.93 24.28 10.77
N PRO A 90 -13.17 24.63 11.13
CA PRO A 90 -14.35 23.90 10.67
C PRO A 90 -14.53 23.90 9.15
N ILE A 91 -14.16 24.98 8.46
CA ILE A 91 -14.32 25.13 7.01
C ILE A 91 -13.35 24.18 6.28
N PHE A 92 -12.10 24.14 6.72
CA PHE A 92 -11.12 23.18 6.23
C PHE A 92 -11.57 21.74 6.49
N SER A 93 -12.07 21.47 7.70
CA SER A 93 -12.53 20.13 8.09
C SER A 93 -13.64 19.64 7.18
N GLU A 94 -14.66 20.46 6.92
CA GLU A 94 -15.75 20.10 6.02
C GLU A 94 -15.27 19.90 4.58
N ARG A 95 -14.47 20.83 4.04
CA ARG A 95 -13.90 20.71 2.69
C ARG A 95 -13.06 19.45 2.52
N PHE A 96 -12.27 19.11 3.52
CA PHE A 96 -11.47 17.89 3.53
C PHE A 96 -12.35 16.64 3.54
N ILE A 97 -13.39 16.61 4.36
CA ILE A 97 -14.33 15.48 4.40
C ILE A 97 -15.11 15.35 3.10
N ASP A 98 -15.54 16.45 2.48
CA ASP A 98 -16.21 16.41 1.18
C ASP A 98 -15.29 15.90 0.07
N LEU A 99 -14.01 16.31 0.09
CA LEU A 99 -12.98 15.75 -0.78
C LEU A 99 -12.85 14.23 -0.58
N VAL A 100 -12.76 13.75 0.66
CA VAL A 100 -12.67 12.31 0.96
C VAL A 100 -13.93 11.57 0.49
N LYS A 101 -15.13 12.13 0.74
CA LYS A 101 -16.41 11.57 0.26
C LYS A 101 -16.46 11.50 -1.27
N SER A 102 -15.82 12.43 -1.97
CA SER A 102 -15.74 12.42 -3.43
C SER A 102 -14.87 11.27 -3.98
N PHE A 103 -13.81 10.86 -3.26
CA PHE A 103 -12.99 9.71 -3.66
C PHE A 103 -13.79 8.41 -3.70
N LYS A 104 -14.70 8.20 -2.73
CA LYS A 104 -15.59 7.02 -2.71
C LYS A 104 -16.46 6.93 -3.96
N LYS A 105 -16.88 8.06 -4.52
CA LYS A 105 -17.70 8.10 -5.74
C LYS A 105 -16.87 7.79 -7.00
N ARG A 106 -15.55 7.58 -6.88
CA ARG A 106 -14.60 7.30 -7.98
C ARG A 106 -14.67 8.36 -9.09
N THR A 107 -15.19 9.54 -8.79
CA THR A 107 -15.35 10.64 -9.75
C THR A 107 -14.01 11.28 -10.12
N ILE A 108 -12.95 10.96 -9.38
CA ILE A 108 -11.63 11.57 -9.45
C ILE A 108 -10.64 10.53 -9.99
N GLN A 109 -10.55 10.40 -11.31
CA GLN A 109 -9.40 9.76 -11.96
C GLN A 109 -8.46 10.85 -12.47
N ASN A 110 -7.15 10.70 -12.27
CA ASN A 110 -6.10 11.63 -12.77
C ASN A 110 -6.23 13.10 -12.30
N HIS A 111 -6.50 13.34 -11.01
CA HIS A 111 -6.54 14.70 -10.46
C HIS A 111 -5.31 15.02 -9.62
N LEU A 112 -4.87 16.28 -9.70
CA LEU A 112 -3.89 16.87 -8.80
C LEU A 112 -4.63 17.71 -7.75
N ILE A 113 -4.42 17.42 -6.47
CA ILE A 113 -5.01 18.17 -5.36
C ILE A 113 -3.97 19.14 -4.82
N LEU A 114 -4.30 20.43 -4.85
CA LEU A 114 -3.44 21.49 -4.35
C LEU A 114 -3.96 22.01 -3.01
N PHE A 115 -3.15 21.89 -1.97
CA PHE A 115 -3.39 22.53 -0.68
C PHE A 115 -2.65 23.87 -0.62
N GLU A 116 -3.39 24.95 -0.81
CA GLU A 116 -2.85 26.31 -0.75
C GLU A 116 -3.04 26.93 0.64
N GLY A 117 -2.05 27.69 1.09
CA GLY A 117 -2.13 28.46 2.33
C GLY A 117 -0.86 29.27 2.59
N PRO A 118 -0.87 30.25 3.50
CA PRO A 118 0.28 31.07 3.84
C PRO A 118 1.50 30.25 4.31
N PRO A 119 2.73 30.78 4.26
CA PRO A 119 3.86 30.17 4.95
C PRO A 119 3.54 29.96 6.44
N GLY A 120 3.86 28.79 6.99
CA GLY A 120 3.57 28.46 8.40
C GLY A 120 2.14 27.95 8.67
N SER A 121 1.27 27.82 7.68
CA SER A 121 -0.10 27.25 7.82
C SER A 121 -0.15 25.73 8.11
N GLY A 122 0.99 25.08 8.37
CA GLY A 122 1.01 23.66 8.75
C GLY A 122 0.75 22.66 7.62
N LYS A 123 0.85 23.04 6.34
CA LYS A 123 0.63 22.13 5.19
C LYS A 123 1.46 20.83 5.26
N SER A 124 2.75 20.95 5.51
CA SER A 124 3.64 19.79 5.64
C SER A 124 3.28 18.95 6.87
N THR A 125 2.91 19.60 7.97
CA THR A 125 2.46 18.93 9.20
C THR A 125 1.19 18.11 8.94
N PHE A 126 0.20 18.69 8.28
CA PHE A 126 -1.03 18.02 7.87
C PHE A 126 -0.75 16.78 7.01
N LEU A 127 0.07 16.91 5.97
CA LEU A 127 0.41 15.79 5.08
C LEU A 127 1.19 14.70 5.81
N ASN A 128 2.16 15.06 6.66
CA ASN A 128 2.91 14.10 7.44
C ASN A 128 2.02 13.32 8.41
N ASN A 129 1.10 14.00 9.11
CA ASN A 129 0.16 13.34 10.01
C ASN A 129 -0.76 12.38 9.26
N LEU A 130 -1.23 12.74 8.05
CA LEU A 130 -1.99 11.82 7.21
C LEU A 130 -1.19 10.57 6.81
N ILE A 131 0.08 10.73 6.43
CA ILE A 131 0.96 9.58 6.10
C ILE A 131 1.10 8.66 7.32
N SER A 132 1.36 9.22 8.50
CA SER A 132 1.45 8.43 9.74
C SER A 132 0.16 7.68 10.05
N LYS A 133 -1.02 8.30 9.82
CA LYS A 133 -2.32 7.63 10.03
C LYS A 133 -2.61 6.53 9.01
N VAL A 134 -2.17 6.69 7.76
CA VAL A 134 -2.23 5.62 6.75
C VAL A 134 -1.42 4.41 7.20
N GLU A 135 -0.22 4.63 7.74
CA GLU A 135 0.59 3.54 8.28
C GLU A 135 0.00 2.89 9.53
N GLU A 136 -0.56 3.69 10.44
CA GLU A 136 -1.25 3.21 11.65
C GLU A 136 -2.45 2.34 11.27
N TYR A 137 -3.32 2.85 10.40
CA TYR A 137 -4.51 2.13 9.96
C TYR A 137 -4.14 0.87 9.16
N GLY A 138 -3.14 0.92 8.28
CA GLY A 138 -2.70 -0.26 7.52
C GLY A 138 -2.18 -1.43 8.38
N ARG A 139 -1.80 -1.15 9.63
CA ARG A 139 -1.43 -2.18 10.63
C ARG A 139 -2.65 -2.78 11.36
N SER A 140 -3.81 -2.14 11.32
CA SER A 140 -5.04 -2.66 11.91
C SER A 140 -5.66 -3.77 11.05
N ASP A 141 -6.64 -4.48 11.61
CA ASP A 141 -7.39 -5.53 10.90
C ASP A 141 -8.35 -4.89 9.87
N GLU A 142 -8.94 -3.73 10.20
CA GLU A 142 -9.77 -2.94 9.31
C GLU A 142 -8.98 -2.30 8.18
N GLY A 143 -7.66 -2.12 8.32
CA GLY A 143 -6.75 -1.61 7.29
C GLY A 143 -6.02 -2.70 6.50
N ILE A 144 -6.47 -3.96 6.55
CA ILE A 144 -5.82 -5.03 5.78
C ILE A 144 -5.95 -4.84 4.26
N MET A 145 -4.86 -5.13 3.55
CA MET A 145 -4.81 -5.20 2.08
C MET A 145 -3.95 -6.39 1.67
N PHE A 146 -4.29 -7.00 0.53
CA PHE A 146 -3.58 -8.15 0.00
C PHE A 146 -2.83 -7.81 -1.28
N LYS A 147 -1.68 -8.45 -1.42
CA LYS A 147 -0.87 -8.42 -2.65
C LYS A 147 -0.40 -9.83 -2.96
N THR A 148 -0.11 -10.07 -4.23
CA THR A 148 0.38 -11.37 -4.68
C THR A 148 1.79 -11.62 -4.14
N TYR A 149 2.00 -12.81 -3.58
CA TYR A 149 3.30 -13.28 -3.12
C TYR A 149 3.67 -14.55 -3.90
N TRP A 150 4.79 -14.50 -4.61
CA TRP A 150 5.26 -15.56 -5.47
C TRP A 150 6.14 -16.52 -4.70
N ARG A 151 5.87 -17.82 -4.86
CA ARG A 151 6.77 -18.91 -4.46
C ARG A 151 7.10 -19.72 -5.69
N ILE A 152 8.32 -19.60 -6.19
CA ILE A 152 8.78 -20.29 -7.39
C ILE A 152 9.74 -21.41 -6.98
N ASN A 153 9.48 -22.63 -7.45
CA ASN A 153 10.40 -23.77 -7.26
C ASN A 153 11.68 -23.51 -8.05
N THR A 154 12.83 -23.68 -7.40
CA THR A 154 14.15 -23.48 -8.02
C THR A 154 14.44 -24.47 -9.14
N GLU A 155 13.82 -25.65 -9.15
CA GLU A 155 13.90 -26.63 -10.24
C GLU A 155 13.33 -26.05 -11.55
N VAL A 156 12.18 -25.37 -11.48
CA VAL A 156 11.55 -24.72 -12.65
C VAL A 156 12.45 -23.63 -13.21
N ILE A 157 13.10 -22.86 -12.33
CA ILE A 157 14.06 -21.83 -12.73
C ILE A 157 15.27 -22.49 -13.39
N GLN A 158 15.84 -23.54 -12.80
CA GLN A 158 16.99 -24.25 -13.34
C GLN A 158 16.71 -24.86 -14.72
N ASP A 159 15.52 -25.42 -14.93
CA ASP A 159 15.14 -26.00 -16.21
C ASP A 159 14.94 -24.92 -17.28
N ALA A 160 14.31 -23.80 -16.92
CA ALA A 160 14.20 -22.65 -17.82
C ALA A 160 15.56 -21.98 -18.12
N MET A 161 16.51 -21.99 -17.17
CA MET A 161 17.89 -21.53 -17.38
C MET A 161 18.65 -22.44 -18.35
N LYS A 162 18.45 -23.77 -18.28
CA LYS A 162 19.07 -24.73 -19.22
C LYS A 162 18.53 -24.57 -20.64
N GLN A 163 17.28 -24.13 -20.79
CA GLN A 163 16.64 -23.90 -22.09
C GLN A 163 17.06 -22.57 -22.74
N GLY A 164 17.79 -21.69 -22.03
CA GLY A 164 18.36 -20.45 -22.59
C GLY A 164 17.43 -19.24 -22.62
N ASP A 165 16.14 -19.40 -22.31
CA ASP A 165 15.14 -18.33 -22.48
C ASP A 165 15.14 -17.26 -21.38
N LEU A 166 15.55 -17.59 -20.16
CA LEU A 166 15.45 -16.65 -19.02
C LEU A 166 16.47 -15.50 -19.05
N PHE A 167 17.60 -15.66 -19.75
CA PHE A 167 18.73 -14.73 -19.64
C PHE A 167 18.73 -13.61 -20.67
N ASN A 168 17.97 -13.74 -21.77
CA ASN A 168 17.83 -12.67 -22.75
C ASN A 168 17.05 -11.45 -22.20
N VAL A 169 16.41 -11.58 -21.04
CA VAL A 169 15.62 -10.52 -20.40
C VAL A 169 16.45 -9.66 -19.42
N PHE A 170 17.62 -10.12 -18.99
CA PHE A 170 18.40 -9.48 -17.90
C PHE A 170 19.78 -8.94 -18.31
N THR A 171 20.19 -9.02 -19.58
CA THR A 171 21.52 -8.61 -19.99
C THR A 171 21.54 -7.19 -20.57
N ASP A 172 21.96 -6.22 -19.75
CA ASP A 172 22.75 -5.09 -20.24
C ASP A 172 24.19 -5.58 -20.44
N GLU A 173 24.78 -5.31 -21.60
CA GLU A 173 25.97 -5.97 -22.17
C GLU A 173 27.31 -5.72 -21.43
N THR A 174 27.30 -5.24 -20.19
CA THR A 174 28.52 -4.76 -19.53
C THR A 174 28.62 -5.20 -18.07
N ASN A 175 29.06 -6.44 -17.84
CA ASN A 175 30.09 -6.86 -16.87
C ASN A 175 29.95 -8.32 -16.41
N ASN A 176 31.05 -9.08 -16.45
CA ASN A 176 31.36 -10.29 -15.66
C ASN A 176 30.21 -11.28 -15.34
N VAL A 177 29.41 -11.56 -16.38
CA VAL A 177 28.22 -12.41 -16.35
C VAL A 177 28.51 -13.84 -15.86
N ALA A 178 29.66 -14.42 -16.21
CA ALA A 178 29.98 -15.83 -15.87
C ALA A 178 30.20 -16.09 -14.38
N LEU A 179 30.74 -15.12 -13.63
CA LEU A 179 30.99 -15.25 -12.18
C LEU A 179 29.71 -15.02 -11.37
N GLU A 180 28.88 -14.05 -11.76
CA GLU A 180 27.56 -13.84 -11.17
C GLU A 180 26.63 -15.03 -11.44
N GLN A 181 26.64 -15.58 -12.67
CA GLN A 181 25.91 -16.79 -13.03
C GLN A 181 26.25 -17.98 -12.12
N ARG A 182 27.53 -18.20 -11.81
CA ARG A 182 27.95 -19.30 -10.92
C ARG A 182 27.45 -19.10 -9.50
N LEU A 183 27.64 -17.91 -8.92
CA LEU A 183 27.24 -17.61 -7.54
C LEU A 183 25.71 -17.69 -7.36
N ILE A 184 24.94 -17.10 -8.29
CA ILE A 184 23.48 -17.17 -8.30
C ILE A 184 23.03 -18.63 -8.45
N SER A 185 23.66 -19.41 -9.34
CA SER A 185 23.32 -20.82 -9.52
C SER A 185 23.60 -21.68 -8.28
N GLU A 186 24.66 -21.39 -7.52
CA GLU A 186 25.03 -22.16 -6.32
C GLU A 186 24.09 -21.86 -5.14
N ASP A 187 23.69 -20.61 -4.95
CA ASP A 187 22.72 -20.24 -3.91
C ASP A 187 21.30 -20.72 -4.24
N ILE A 188 20.91 -20.65 -5.52
CA ILE A 188 19.62 -21.19 -6.00
C ILE A 188 19.59 -22.72 -5.85
N LYS A 189 20.69 -23.43 -6.13
CA LYS A 189 20.78 -24.89 -5.94
C LYS A 189 20.59 -25.35 -4.49
N LYS A 190 20.93 -24.50 -3.51
CA LYS A 190 20.76 -24.81 -2.07
C LYS A 190 19.33 -24.59 -1.58
N ARG A 191 18.53 -23.76 -2.26
CA ARG A 191 17.15 -23.43 -1.86
C ARG A 191 16.15 -24.25 -2.66
N LYS A 192 15.06 -24.71 -2.02
CA LYS A 192 13.95 -25.41 -2.71
C LYS A 192 13.00 -24.44 -3.42
N SER A 193 12.84 -23.23 -2.88
CA SER A 193 12.02 -22.19 -3.50
C SER A 193 12.63 -20.81 -3.31
N ILE A 194 12.26 -19.91 -4.22
CA ILE A 194 12.47 -18.47 -4.09
C ILE A 194 11.11 -17.84 -3.87
N ASP A 195 11.04 -17.08 -2.79
CA ASP A 195 9.81 -16.48 -2.31
C ASP A 195 9.96 -14.96 -2.43
N PHE A 196 9.03 -14.29 -3.12
CA PHE A 196 9.08 -12.83 -3.28
C PHE A 196 7.72 -12.15 -3.47
N SER A 197 7.58 -10.93 -2.97
CA SER A 197 6.40 -10.11 -3.24
C SER A 197 6.36 -9.71 -4.72
N CYS A 198 5.16 -9.69 -5.31
CA CYS A 198 4.98 -9.12 -6.63
C CYS A 198 5.48 -7.66 -6.67
N PRO A 199 6.40 -7.30 -7.59
CA PRO A 199 6.94 -5.93 -7.70
C PRO A 199 5.90 -4.86 -7.99
N ARG A 200 4.77 -5.25 -8.61
CA ARG A 200 3.65 -4.35 -8.89
C ARG A 200 2.63 -4.25 -7.76
N HIS A 201 2.82 -5.01 -6.67
CA HIS A 201 1.85 -5.12 -5.58
C HIS A 201 0.44 -5.52 -6.06
N ASP A 202 0.37 -6.30 -7.13
CA ASP A 202 -0.89 -6.70 -7.76
C ASP A 202 -1.83 -7.39 -6.77
N HIS A 203 -3.09 -6.99 -6.80
CA HIS A 203 -4.13 -7.60 -5.98
C HIS A 203 -4.35 -9.06 -6.38
N PRO A 204 -4.43 -10.02 -5.43
CA PRO A 204 -4.50 -11.45 -5.78
C PRO A 204 -5.74 -11.83 -6.60
N ILE A 205 -6.84 -11.05 -6.51
CA ILE A 205 -8.06 -11.30 -7.31
C ILE A 205 -7.81 -11.26 -8.83
N LEU A 206 -6.73 -10.61 -9.27
CA LEU A 206 -6.36 -10.54 -10.67
C LEU A 206 -5.76 -11.87 -11.19
N GLN A 207 -5.45 -12.81 -10.29
CA GLN A 207 -4.97 -14.14 -10.63
C GLN A 207 -6.17 -15.04 -10.97
N ILE A 208 -6.22 -15.51 -12.21
CA ILE A 208 -7.21 -16.49 -12.64
C ILE A 208 -6.55 -17.88 -12.57
N PRO A 209 -6.97 -18.74 -11.62
CA PRO A 209 -6.44 -20.11 -11.56
C PRO A 209 -6.82 -20.87 -12.83
N LYS A 210 -5.86 -21.59 -13.41
CA LYS A 210 -6.10 -22.39 -14.63
C LYS A 210 -7.01 -23.60 -14.38
N ASN A 211 -6.98 -24.13 -13.16
CA ASN A 211 -7.82 -25.22 -12.70
C ASN A 211 -8.46 -24.77 -11.38
N LEU A 212 -9.79 -24.78 -11.30
CA LEU A 212 -10.57 -24.65 -10.07
C LEU A 212 -11.01 -26.05 -9.61
#